data_AF-A0A961K5P1-F1
#
_entry.id   AF-A0A961K5P1-F1
#
_cell.length_a   1.000
_cell.length_b   1.000
_cell.length_c   1.000
_cell.angle_alpha   90.00
_cell.angle_beta   90.00
_cell.angle_gamma   90.00
#
_symmetry.space_group_name_H-M   'P 1'
#
loop_
_entity.id
_entity.type
_entity.pdbx_description
1 polymer ?
#
loop_
_entity_poly.entity_id
_entity_poly.type
_entity_poly.pdbx_seq_one_letter_code
_entity_poly.pdbx_strand_id
1 'polypeptide(L)'
;MKLMEKLRQQLKANESAAASVIGGVNQFREELDQLNAERKRVEAMPVLRGEAEANLDRELDRRFAEALRNVQVGSLTRPNTPAMPQMSPETVDGLLIGANREGIRKVLIAEIAKRYEDGDGIGAADRAAKLAEIDAKIEEIEKAEELTIRRAEAAGLEILRRGDASPDALLMTDAALGA
;
A
#
# COMPACT_ATOMS: atom_id res chain seq x y z
N MET A 1 47.53 -5.38 39.86
CA MET A 1 46.39 -6.25 39.48
C MET A 1 45.03 -5.54 39.47
N LYS A 2 44.68 -4.66 40.42
CA LYS A 2 43.35 -3.98 40.46
C LYS A 2 42.98 -3.13 39.24
N LEU A 3 43.95 -2.53 38.54
CA LEU A 3 43.69 -1.71 37.33
C LEU A 3 43.16 -2.54 36.15
N MET A 4 43.75 -3.72 35.92
CA MET A 4 43.34 -4.62 34.83
C MET A 4 41.94 -5.19 35.06
N GLU A 5 41.57 -5.44 36.32
CA GLU A 5 40.24 -5.91 36.69
C GLU A 5 39.17 -4.83 36.48
N LYS A 6 39.48 -3.57 36.85
CA LYS A 6 38.61 -2.42 36.57
C LYS A 6 38.43 -2.17 35.07
N LEU A 7 39.50 -2.28 34.28
CA LEU A 7 39.43 -2.17 32.80
C LEU A 7 38.55 -3.27 32.20
N ARG A 8 38.69 -4.53 32.63
CA ARG A 8 37.83 -5.63 32.17
C ARG A 8 36.36 -5.38 32.52
N GLN A 9 36.08 -4.88 33.72
CA GLN A 9 34.71 -4.56 34.13
C GLN A 9 34.10 -3.43 33.28
N GLN A 10 34.90 -2.41 32.94
CA GLN A 10 34.47 -1.32 32.05
C GLN A 10 34.23 -1.80 30.62
N LEU A 11 35.09 -2.66 30.08
CA LEU A 11 34.90 -3.26 28.75
C LEU A 11 33.61 -4.07 28.69
N LYS A 12 33.36 -4.92 29.69
CA LYS A 12 32.13 -5.72 29.75
C LYS A 12 30.87 -4.86 29.86
N ALA A 13 30.94 -3.75 30.61
CA ALA A 13 29.84 -2.80 30.70
C ALA A 13 29.57 -2.11 29.35
N ASN A 14 30.63 -1.71 28.63
CA ASN A 14 30.52 -1.11 27.30
C ASN A 14 29.97 -2.11 26.27
N GLU A 15 30.42 -3.36 26.29
CA GLU A 15 29.89 -4.43 25.43
C GLU A 15 28.39 -4.64 25.66
N SER A 16 27.97 -4.70 26.93
CA SER A 16 26.56 -4.82 27.28
C SER A 16 25.74 -3.61 26.85
N ALA A 17 26.28 -2.40 26.98
CA ALA A 17 25.61 -1.17 26.53
C ALA A 17 25.47 -1.14 25.00
N ALA A 18 26.53 -1.49 24.27
CA ALA A 18 26.51 -1.58 22.81
C ALA A 18 25.49 -2.64 22.33
N ALA A 19 25.47 -3.82 22.96
CA ALA A 19 24.49 -4.85 22.67
C ALA A 19 23.06 -4.37 22.93
N SER A 20 22.83 -3.62 24.00
CA SER A 20 21.51 -3.04 24.30
C SER A 20 21.08 -2.02 23.25
N VAL A 21 22.00 -1.18 22.75
CA VAL A 21 21.69 -0.17 21.73
C VAL A 21 21.39 -0.84 20.38
N ILE A 22 22.20 -1.83 19.98
CA ILE A 22 21.95 -2.61 18.77
C ILE A 22 20.60 -3.35 18.88
N GLY A 23 20.30 -3.91 20.05
CA GLY A 23 19.00 -4.53 20.34
C GLY A 23 17.83 -3.54 20.16
N GLY A 24 17.97 -2.31 20.67
CA GLY A 24 16.97 -1.26 20.49
C GLY A 24 16.76 -0.86 19.02
N VAL A 25 17.85 -0.70 18.25
CA VAL A 25 17.76 -0.42 16.80
C VAL A 25 17.06 -1.57 16.06
N ASN A 26 17.38 -2.82 16.39
CA ASN A 26 16.71 -3.97 15.77
C ASN A 26 15.22 -4.01 16.11
N GLN A 27 14.83 -3.64 17.33
CA GLN A 27 13.42 -3.54 17.71
C GLN A 27 12.68 -2.50 16.85
N PHE A 28 13.25 -1.31 16.62
CA PHE A 28 12.65 -0.33 15.70
C PHE A 28 12.46 -0.88 14.29
N ARG A 29 13.42 -1.66 13.80
CA ARG A 29 13.33 -2.29 12.46
C ARG A 29 12.23 -3.33 12.39
N GLU A 30 12.10 -4.16 13.41
CA GLU A 30 11.01 -5.14 13.51
C GLU A 30 9.64 -4.45 13.57
N GLU A 31 9.53 -3.34 14.30
CA GLU A 31 8.30 -2.54 14.36
C GLU A 31 7.98 -1.88 13.00
N LEU A 32 8.99 -1.38 12.28
CA LEU A 32 8.80 -0.85 10.92
C LEU A 32 8.35 -1.92 9.93
N ASP A 33 8.91 -3.13 9.99
CA ASP A 33 8.47 -4.24 9.17
C ASP A 33 7.00 -4.61 9.44
N GLN A 34 6.59 -4.59 10.71
CA GLN A 34 5.20 -4.82 11.11
C GLN A 34 4.26 -3.73 10.58
N LEU A 35 4.63 -2.45 10.74
CA LEU A 35 3.83 -1.33 10.23
C LEU A 35 3.75 -1.34 8.70
N ASN A 36 4.82 -1.67 8.00
CA ASN A 36 4.81 -1.82 6.54
C ASN A 36 3.92 -2.98 6.08
N ALA A 37 3.92 -4.10 6.80
CA ALA A 37 3.01 -5.21 6.54
C ALA A 37 1.55 -4.82 6.81
N GLU A 38 1.28 -4.06 7.86
CA GLU A 38 -0.05 -3.53 8.17
C GLU A 38 -0.52 -2.54 7.10
N ARG A 39 0.35 -1.61 6.68
CA ARG A 39 0.09 -0.65 5.59
C ARG A 39 -0.34 -1.38 4.32
N LYS A 40 0.43 -2.38 3.89
CA LYS A 40 0.10 -3.21 2.72
C LYS A 40 -1.24 -3.95 2.90
N ARG A 41 -1.54 -4.42 4.11
CA ARG A 41 -2.83 -5.04 4.43
C ARG A 41 -3.97 -4.06 4.25
N VAL A 42 -3.85 -2.84 4.77
CA VAL A 42 -4.87 -1.78 4.64
C VAL A 42 -5.05 -1.36 3.18
N GLU A 43 -3.97 -1.25 2.39
CA GLU A 43 -4.04 -0.97 0.95
C GLU A 43 -4.78 -2.07 0.19
N ALA A 44 -4.53 -3.34 0.54
CA ALA A 44 -5.15 -4.49 -0.09
C ALA A 44 -6.59 -4.77 0.35
N MET A 45 -7.10 -4.12 1.41
CA MET A 45 -8.48 -4.33 1.87
C MET A 45 -9.48 -4.02 0.74
N PRO A 46 -10.54 -4.82 0.55
CA PRO A 46 -11.61 -4.48 -0.38
C PRO A 46 -12.22 -3.11 -0.08
N VAL A 47 -12.70 -2.42 -1.11
CA VAL A 47 -13.55 -1.22 -0.94
C VAL A 47 -14.87 -1.61 -0.28
N LEU A 48 -15.74 -0.64 0.06
CA LEU A 48 -17.06 -0.99 0.56
C LEU A 48 -17.89 -1.72 -0.50
N ARG A 49 -18.71 -2.68 -0.09
CA ARG A 49 -19.56 -3.44 -1.02
C ARG A 49 -20.38 -2.54 -1.95
N GLY A 50 -21.03 -1.52 -1.42
CA GLY A 50 -21.81 -0.58 -2.22
C GLY A 50 -20.97 0.16 -3.26
N GLU A 51 -19.72 0.48 -2.93
CA GLU A 51 -18.76 1.07 -3.87
C GLU A 51 -18.31 0.07 -4.94
N ALA A 52 -18.08 -1.20 -4.56
CA ALA A 52 -17.78 -2.25 -5.53
C ALA A 52 -18.93 -2.48 -6.52
N GLU A 53 -20.18 -2.48 -6.05
CA GLU A 53 -21.37 -2.58 -6.90
C GLU A 53 -21.48 -1.36 -7.84
N ALA A 54 -21.23 -0.15 -7.33
CA ALA A 54 -21.19 1.06 -8.15
C ALA A 54 -20.05 1.05 -9.18
N ASN A 55 -18.87 0.51 -8.83
CA ASN A 55 -17.74 0.34 -9.74
C ASN A 55 -18.08 -0.64 -10.86
N LEU A 56 -18.75 -1.75 -10.54
CA LEU A 56 -19.26 -2.70 -11.51
C LEU A 56 -20.22 -2.01 -12.48
N ASP A 57 -21.20 -1.25 -11.97
CA ASP A 57 -22.17 -0.55 -12.81
C ASP A 57 -21.47 0.41 -13.78
N ARG A 58 -20.50 1.22 -13.30
CA ARG A 58 -19.71 2.11 -14.15
C ARG A 58 -18.91 1.37 -15.22
N GLU A 59 -18.32 0.24 -14.87
CA GLU A 59 -17.52 -0.56 -15.80
C GLU A 59 -18.38 -1.21 -16.90
N LEU A 60 -19.56 -1.72 -16.55
CA LEU A 60 -20.52 -2.26 -17.54
C LEU A 60 -20.97 -1.18 -18.52
N ASP A 61 -21.30 0.01 -18.01
CA ASP A 61 -21.73 1.14 -18.84
C ASP A 61 -20.60 1.63 -19.75
N ARG A 62 -19.36 1.70 -19.23
CA ARG A 62 -18.16 2.04 -20.00
C ARG A 62 -17.93 1.08 -21.16
N ARG A 63 -17.96 -0.23 -20.89
CA ARG A 63 -17.74 -1.28 -21.90
C ARG A 63 -18.80 -1.24 -23.00
N PHE A 64 -20.07 -1.06 -22.64
CA PHE A 64 -21.13 -0.92 -23.63
C PHE A 64 -20.95 0.32 -24.49
N ALA A 65 -20.64 1.47 -23.88
CA ALA A 65 -20.40 2.72 -24.61
C ALA A 65 -19.19 2.62 -25.56
N GLU A 66 -18.12 1.95 -25.15
CA GLU A 66 -16.95 1.65 -26.00
C GLU A 66 -17.33 0.77 -27.18
N ALA A 67 -18.07 -0.30 -26.96
CA ALA A 67 -18.54 -1.18 -28.02
C ALA A 67 -19.43 -0.44 -29.04
N LEU A 68 -20.37 0.38 -28.60
CA LEU A 68 -21.21 1.18 -29.50
C LEU A 68 -20.40 2.13 -30.40
N ARG A 69 -19.35 2.76 -29.86
CA ARG A 69 -18.44 3.61 -30.65
C ARG A 69 -17.72 2.80 -31.73
N ASN A 70 -17.35 1.55 -31.43
CA ASN A 70 -16.60 0.68 -32.34
C ASN A 70 -17.46 0.04 -33.43
N VAL A 71 -18.76 -0.18 -33.19
CA VAL A 71 -19.69 -0.74 -34.19
C VAL A 71 -19.95 0.23 -35.36
N GLN A 72 -19.52 1.49 -35.28
CA GLN A 72 -19.63 2.48 -36.37
C GLN A 72 -20.99 2.42 -37.10
N VAL A 73 -22.11 2.49 -36.37
CA VAL A 73 -23.47 2.32 -36.91
C VAL A 73 -23.77 3.23 -38.11
N GLY A 74 -23.09 4.39 -38.19
CA GLY A 74 -23.16 5.29 -39.34
C GLY A 74 -22.65 4.71 -40.66
N SER A 75 -22.00 3.56 -40.70
CA SER A 75 -21.69 2.83 -41.94
C SER A 75 -22.95 2.21 -42.56
N LEU A 76 -23.94 1.85 -41.74
CA LEU A 76 -25.20 1.23 -42.17
C LEU A 76 -26.20 2.23 -42.75
N THR A 77 -26.00 3.52 -42.50
CA THR A 77 -26.86 4.60 -43.01
C THR A 77 -26.31 5.28 -44.25
N ARG A 78 -25.13 4.85 -44.75
CA ARG A 78 -24.53 5.39 -45.98
C ARG A 78 -25.14 4.73 -47.22
N PRO A 79 -25.18 5.44 -48.37
CA PRO A 79 -25.75 4.92 -49.61
C PRO A 79 -24.92 3.83 -50.31
N ASN A 80 -23.69 3.58 -49.86
CA ASN A 80 -22.88 2.45 -50.33
C ASN A 80 -23.41 1.13 -49.75
N THR A 81 -23.02 -0.02 -50.33
CA THR A 81 -23.42 -1.35 -49.83
C THR A 81 -23.15 -1.46 -48.32
N PRO A 82 -24.19 -1.58 -47.48
CA PRO A 82 -24.02 -1.65 -46.04
C PRO A 82 -23.28 -2.94 -45.71
N ALA A 83 -22.16 -2.80 -45.01
CA ALA A 83 -21.39 -3.92 -44.51
C ALA A 83 -21.33 -3.81 -42.99
N MET A 84 -21.63 -4.92 -42.30
CA MET A 84 -21.35 -5.00 -40.87
C MET A 84 -19.84 -4.89 -40.67
N PRO A 85 -19.37 -4.03 -39.76
CA PRO A 85 -17.95 -3.98 -39.45
C PRO A 85 -17.52 -5.30 -38.80
N GLN A 86 -16.26 -5.67 -39.01
CA GLN A 86 -15.66 -6.75 -38.24
C GLN A 86 -15.64 -6.34 -36.77
N MET A 87 -16.25 -7.16 -35.92
CA MET A 87 -16.31 -6.91 -34.49
C MET A 87 -15.14 -7.60 -33.80
N SER A 88 -14.40 -6.85 -32.97
CA SER A 88 -13.43 -7.44 -32.06
C SER A 88 -14.14 -8.18 -30.92
N PRO A 89 -13.50 -9.14 -30.23
CA PRO A 89 -14.07 -9.79 -29.06
C PRO A 89 -14.57 -8.78 -28.00
N GLU A 90 -13.83 -7.71 -27.75
CA GLU A 90 -14.19 -6.67 -26.78
C GLU A 90 -15.45 -5.91 -27.21
N THR A 91 -15.62 -5.69 -28.52
CA THR A 91 -16.81 -5.06 -29.08
C THR A 91 -18.02 -5.98 -28.90
N VAL A 92 -17.87 -7.27 -29.19
CA VAL A 92 -18.94 -8.27 -28.97
C VAL A 92 -19.33 -8.33 -27.49
N ASP A 93 -18.36 -8.40 -26.58
CA ASP A 93 -18.60 -8.43 -25.14
C ASP A 93 -19.37 -7.20 -24.65
N GLY A 94 -18.97 -6.00 -25.07
CA GLY A 94 -19.67 -4.77 -24.70
C GLY A 94 -21.10 -4.71 -25.26
N LEU A 95 -21.34 -5.22 -26.47
CA LEU A 95 -22.70 -5.34 -27.02
C LEU A 95 -23.56 -6.36 -26.26
N LEU A 96 -22.98 -7.51 -25.87
CA LEU A 96 -23.66 -8.51 -25.04
C LEU A 96 -24.01 -7.92 -23.66
N ILE A 97 -23.12 -7.12 -23.08
CA ILE A 97 -23.39 -6.33 -21.87
C ILE A 97 -24.57 -5.39 -22.08
N GLY A 98 -24.60 -4.64 -23.19
CA GLY A 98 -25.74 -3.78 -23.52
C GLY A 98 -27.06 -4.54 -23.69
N ALA A 99 -27.02 -5.73 -24.31
CA ALA A 99 -28.20 -6.54 -24.60
C ALA A 99 -28.81 -7.20 -23.35
N ASN A 100 -28.00 -7.56 -22.35
CA ASN A 100 -28.46 -8.23 -21.13
C ASN A 100 -27.78 -7.68 -19.87
N ARG A 101 -27.78 -6.36 -19.71
CA ARG A 101 -27.10 -5.66 -18.61
C ARG A 101 -27.54 -6.19 -17.24
N GLU A 102 -28.85 -6.31 -17.01
CA GLU A 102 -29.40 -6.76 -15.72
C GLU A 102 -29.02 -8.20 -15.39
N GLY A 103 -29.07 -9.11 -16.37
CA GLY A 103 -28.69 -10.50 -16.18
C GLY A 103 -27.22 -10.66 -15.81
N ILE A 104 -26.33 -9.98 -16.55
CA ILE A 104 -24.89 -9.99 -16.27
C ILE A 104 -24.59 -9.34 -14.92
N ARG A 105 -25.19 -8.17 -14.64
CA ARG A 105 -25.05 -7.47 -13.35
C ARG A 105 -25.46 -8.38 -12.20
N LYS A 106 -26.59 -9.08 -12.30
CA LYS A 106 -27.09 -10.00 -11.26
C LYS A 106 -26.08 -11.10 -10.94
N VAL A 107 -25.49 -11.72 -11.97
CA VAL A 107 -24.47 -12.77 -11.81
C VAL A 107 -23.23 -12.20 -11.12
N LEU A 108 -22.72 -11.06 -11.59
CA LEU A 108 -21.51 -10.45 -11.05
C LEU A 108 -21.70 -9.93 -9.62
N ILE A 109 -22.87 -9.38 -9.28
CA ILE A 109 -23.19 -8.98 -7.89
C ILE A 109 -23.25 -10.19 -6.97
N ALA A 110 -23.79 -11.32 -7.42
CA ALA A 110 -23.78 -12.54 -6.61
C ALA A 110 -22.34 -13.00 -6.32
N GLU A 111 -21.43 -12.90 -7.29
CA GLU A 111 -20.01 -13.19 -7.08
C GLU A 111 -19.29 -12.15 -6.20
N ILE A 112 -19.64 -10.87 -6.33
CA ILE A 112 -19.16 -9.83 -5.41
C ILE A 112 -19.61 -10.17 -3.99
N ALA A 113 -20.89 -10.44 -3.77
CA ALA A 113 -21.44 -10.73 -2.44
C ALA A 113 -20.69 -11.86 -1.72
N LYS A 114 -20.32 -12.94 -2.43
CA LYS A 114 -19.52 -14.05 -1.87
C LYS A 114 -18.16 -13.59 -1.33
N ARG A 115 -17.51 -12.61 -1.98
CA ARG A 115 -16.21 -12.07 -1.52
C ARG A 115 -16.32 -11.19 -0.28
N TYR A 116 -17.52 -10.76 0.08
CA TYR A 116 -17.79 -9.92 1.24
C TYR A 116 -18.43 -10.71 2.39
N GLU A 117 -18.48 -12.05 2.30
CA GLU A 117 -18.96 -12.90 3.40
C GLU A 117 -18.11 -12.72 4.67
N ASP A 118 -16.82 -12.44 4.51
CA ASP A 118 -15.87 -12.23 5.61
C ASP A 118 -15.83 -10.78 6.13
N GLY A 119 -16.56 -9.84 5.52
CA GLY A 119 -16.66 -8.45 5.96
C GLY A 119 -16.95 -7.43 4.86
N ASP A 120 -17.37 -6.23 5.28
CA ASP A 120 -17.89 -5.17 4.38
C ASP A 120 -16.82 -4.36 3.63
N GLY A 121 -15.53 -4.65 3.82
CA GLY A 121 -14.41 -3.88 3.28
C GLY A 121 -14.09 -2.62 4.10
N ILE A 122 -13.42 -1.63 3.49
CA ILE A 122 -13.08 -0.35 4.12
C ILE A 122 -13.40 0.82 3.19
N GLY A 123 -14.04 1.85 3.75
CA GLY A 123 -14.36 3.09 3.04
C GLY A 123 -13.12 3.88 2.66
N ALA A 124 -13.20 4.69 1.60
CA ALA A 124 -12.08 5.50 1.13
C ALA A 124 -11.53 6.47 2.20
N ALA A 125 -12.41 7.14 2.94
CA ALA A 125 -12.01 8.06 4.01
C ALA A 125 -11.33 7.33 5.17
N ASP A 126 -11.90 6.21 5.62
CA ASP A 126 -11.34 5.41 6.71
C ASP A 126 -10.00 4.78 6.31
N ARG A 127 -9.88 4.33 5.05
CA ARG A 127 -8.62 3.82 4.50
C ARG A 127 -7.56 4.91 4.51
N ALA A 128 -7.88 6.10 4.02
CA ALA A 128 -6.95 7.22 4.01
C ALA A 128 -6.53 7.62 5.44
N ALA A 129 -7.46 7.64 6.39
CA ALA A 129 -7.18 7.92 7.79
C ALA A 129 -6.23 6.88 8.41
N LYS A 130 -6.51 5.57 8.20
CA LYS A 130 -5.64 4.49 8.70
C LYS A 130 -4.24 4.52 8.08
N LEU A 131 -4.15 4.77 6.77
CA LEU A 131 -2.85 4.89 6.11
C LEU A 131 -2.07 6.08 6.64
N ALA A 132 -2.71 7.23 6.82
CA ALA A 132 -2.06 8.40 7.42
C ALA A 132 -1.60 8.15 8.86
N GLU A 133 -2.37 7.41 9.67
CA GLU A 133 -1.96 7.01 11.01
C GLU A 133 -0.73 6.09 10.99
N ILE A 134 -0.72 5.09 10.10
CA ILE A 134 0.42 4.17 9.95
C ILE A 134 1.66 4.92 9.45
N ASP A 135 1.50 5.78 8.44
CA ASP A 135 2.58 6.58 7.87
C ASP A 135 3.20 7.51 8.92
N ALA A 136 2.38 8.13 9.78
CA ALA A 136 2.87 8.95 10.90
C ALA A 136 3.68 8.14 11.92
N LYS A 137 3.24 6.91 12.25
CA LYS A 137 3.99 6.01 13.15
C LYS A 137 5.31 5.55 12.52
N ILE A 138 5.31 5.24 11.23
CA ILE A 138 6.53 4.91 10.48
C ILE A 138 7.52 6.07 10.60
N GLU A 139 7.08 7.29 10.32
CA GLU A 139 7.93 8.48 10.41
C GLU A 139 8.50 8.68 11.82
N GLU A 140 7.68 8.51 12.86
CA GLU A 140 8.13 8.61 14.26
C GLU A 140 9.21 7.57 14.61
N ILE A 141 9.01 6.31 14.21
CA ILE A 141 9.98 5.24 14.47
C ILE A 141 11.26 5.46 13.67
N GLU A 142 11.19 5.90 12.42
CA GLU A 142 12.38 6.21 11.61
C GLU A 142 13.21 7.34 12.23
N LYS A 143 12.55 8.39 12.76
CA LYS A 143 13.24 9.45 13.52
C LYS A 143 13.92 8.91 14.77
N ALA A 144 13.24 8.04 15.52
CA ALA A 144 13.79 7.41 16.72
C ALA A 144 14.97 6.48 16.41
N GLU A 145 14.89 5.70 15.32
CA GLU A 145 15.98 4.85 14.83
C GLU A 145 17.21 5.71 14.50
N GLU A 146 17.05 6.74 13.66
CA GLU A 146 18.18 7.59 13.23
C GLU A 146 18.79 8.35 14.40
N LEU A 147 17.99 8.90 15.33
CA LEU A 147 18.52 9.56 16.52
C LEU A 147 19.35 8.59 17.38
N THR A 148 18.88 7.34 17.51
CA THR A 148 19.59 6.30 18.27
C THR A 148 20.90 5.92 17.58
N ILE A 149 20.90 5.78 16.25
CA ILE A 149 22.10 5.52 15.46
C ILE A 149 23.11 6.66 15.61
N ARG A 150 22.70 7.93 15.46
CA ARG A 150 23.59 9.08 15.61
C ARG A 150 24.21 9.18 17.00
N ARG A 151 23.42 8.91 18.05
CA ARG A 151 23.91 8.87 19.44
C ARG A 151 24.90 7.73 19.66
N ALA A 152 24.66 6.57 19.06
CA ALA A 152 25.60 5.44 19.08
C ALA A 152 26.92 5.80 18.37
N GLU A 153 26.84 6.40 17.18
CA GLU A 153 28.00 6.81 16.40
C GLU A 153 28.83 7.87 17.15
N ALA A 154 28.17 8.84 17.79
CA ALA A 154 28.82 9.84 18.65
C ALA A 154 29.52 9.20 19.87
N ALA A 155 29.05 8.04 20.33
CA ALA A 155 29.69 7.25 21.39
C ALA A 155 30.77 6.28 20.85
N GLY A 156 31.07 6.32 19.55
CA GLY A 156 32.08 5.47 18.90
C GLY A 156 31.58 4.08 18.50
N LEU A 157 30.26 3.84 18.52
CA LEU A 157 29.64 2.60 18.05
C LEU A 157 29.10 2.81 16.63
N GLU A 158 29.74 2.19 15.65
CA GLU A 158 29.28 2.22 14.26
C GLU A 158 28.09 1.28 14.06
N ILE A 159 26.97 1.81 13.57
CA ILE A 159 25.77 1.04 13.24
C ILE A 159 25.40 1.35 11.79
N LEU A 160 25.31 0.30 10.97
CA LEU A 160 24.91 0.45 9.58
C LEU A 160 23.44 0.84 9.48
N ARG A 161 23.17 1.90 8.72
CA ARG A 161 21.83 2.31 8.30
C ARG A 161 21.25 1.30 7.31
N ARG A 162 19.92 1.20 7.25
CA ARG A 162 19.22 0.35 6.28
C ARG A 162 19.32 0.97 4.88
N GLY A 163 19.26 0.12 3.84
CA GLY A 163 19.34 0.57 2.45
C GLY A 163 18.08 1.29 1.96
N ASP A 164 16.96 1.11 2.66
CA ASP A 164 15.64 1.68 2.38
C ASP A 164 15.24 2.77 3.39
N ALA A 165 16.17 3.25 4.22
CA ALA A 165 15.89 4.30 5.19
C ALA A 165 15.40 5.58 4.50
N SER A 166 14.36 6.21 5.08
CA SER A 166 13.79 7.45 4.54
C SER A 166 14.83 8.58 4.42
N PRO A 167 14.99 9.19 3.24
CA PRO A 167 15.91 10.32 3.06
C PRO A 167 15.61 11.48 4.00
N ASP A 168 14.33 11.71 4.32
CA ASP A 168 13.92 12.81 5.19
C ASP A 168 14.42 12.58 6.62
N ALA A 169 14.26 11.37 7.16
CA ALA A 169 14.79 11.02 8.48
C ALA A 169 16.34 11.15 8.53
N LEU A 170 17.02 10.69 7.48
CA LEU A 170 18.49 10.77 7.38
C LEU A 170 19.02 12.20 7.29
N LEU A 171 18.28 13.11 6.66
CA LEU A 171 18.68 14.50 6.45
C LEU A 171 18.18 15.46 7.54
N MET A 172 17.34 14.99 8.47
CA MET A 172 16.85 15.81 9.57
C MET A 172 18.00 16.26 10.51
N THR A 173 17.85 17.46 11.05
CA THR A 173 18.75 17.95 12.11
C THR A 173 18.46 17.23 13.43
N ASP A 174 19.44 17.16 14.34
CA ASP A 174 19.25 16.53 15.65
C ASP A 174 18.09 17.16 16.43
N ALA A 175 17.91 18.49 16.36
CA ALA A 175 16.79 19.18 16.97
C ALA A 175 15.43 18.75 16.39
N ALA A 176 15.36 18.49 15.08
CA ALA A 176 14.15 18.00 14.42
C ALA A 176 13.85 16.52 14.71
N LEU A 177 14.87 15.74 15.07
CA LEU A 177 14.75 14.36 15.54
C LEU A 177 14.31 14.27 17.01
N GLY A 178 14.23 15.40 17.73
CA GLY A 178 13.87 15.46 19.15
C GLY A 178 15.05 15.29 20.12
N ALA A 179 16.27 15.60 19.67
CA ALA A 179 17.48 15.58 20.50
C ALA A 179 17.53 16.68 21.55
#